data_AF-A0A521QIZ8-F1
#
_entry.id   AF-A0A521QIZ8-F1
#
_cell.length_a   1.000
_cell.length_b   1.000
_cell.length_c   1.000
_cell.angle_alpha   90.00
_cell.angle_beta   90.00
_cell.angle_gamma   90.00
#
_symmetry.space_group_name_H-M   'P 1'
#
loop_
_entity.id
_entity.type
_entity.pdbx_description
1 polymer ?
#
loop_
_entity_poly.entity_id
_entity_poly.type
_entity_poly.pdbx_seq_one_letter_code
_entity_poly.pdbx_strand_id
1 'polypeptide(L)'
;MKTGMFWGVALSFLLLTACNDKEIETEKAKLELARTKQDLDQMFLSSRKLTELGDKEAKTELPRITDAIRTREAMLTAIADHDHEAVLVAADKLLALSPQNKDATRALRESGQIFWLLSRAQSELAAVSEQYAVPPEVNRESLTGSGPDAERLRINALKRALRDLGQKTAPNDDVMAAQDLAAMRELEPSYQGDQITDDVVATFWKKVRRQEIQDARIAWDERRFVAIRNAREMVSKARSLDPQFKGSLQLEELLEKAQAEMIVDAAVEIYLAGSYAFLAAAQANETILNGLNQAARMRSGSIQEMWNLMSPLASAMKRTLKYDYLKRLEATSKNLASYKGGPALALAEEAQKFAVMSARNAERLLEPTGSLVDFRKASLDSMDEFKLFDVRFKAALPRKTDADEFTAAAKAVVNYGLYSRGETPAIIRKNEKVISL
;
A
#
# COMPACT_ATOMS: atom_id res chain seq x y z
N MET A 1 -71.34 63.99 -40.03
CA MET A 1 -71.35 62.86 -39.06
C MET A 1 -70.34 61.80 -39.52
N LYS A 2 -69.13 61.77 -38.95
CA LYS A 2 -68.14 60.67 -39.09
C LYS A 2 -67.27 60.62 -37.83
N THR A 3 -67.86 60.23 -36.70
CA THR A 3 -67.15 60.08 -35.40
C THR A 3 -67.34 58.70 -34.76
N GLY A 4 -68.16 57.82 -35.35
CA GLY A 4 -68.47 56.49 -34.79
C GLY A 4 -67.42 55.40 -35.04
N MET A 5 -66.48 55.58 -35.97
CA MET A 5 -65.51 54.54 -36.33
C MET A 5 -64.26 54.52 -35.43
N PHE A 6 -63.97 55.62 -34.72
CA PHE A 6 -62.77 55.74 -33.87
C PHE A 6 -62.93 55.05 -32.50
N TRP A 7 -64.14 55.03 -31.94
CA TRP A 7 -64.40 54.44 -30.62
C TRP A 7 -64.40 52.91 -30.65
N GLY A 8 -64.86 52.29 -31.73
CA GLY A 8 -64.82 50.84 -31.88
C GLY A 8 -63.39 50.28 -31.93
N VAL A 9 -62.50 50.94 -32.67
CA VAL A 9 -61.08 50.54 -32.76
C VAL A 9 -60.36 50.75 -31.43
N ALA A 10 -60.62 51.86 -30.73
CA ALA A 10 -60.01 52.12 -29.42
C ALA A 10 -60.48 51.14 -28.33
N LEU A 11 -61.77 50.76 -28.33
CA LEU A 11 -62.32 49.79 -27.38
C LEU A 11 -61.80 48.38 -27.64
N SER A 12 -61.67 47.98 -28.91
CA SER A 12 -61.03 46.71 -29.28
C SER A 12 -59.55 46.68 -28.89
N PHE A 13 -58.83 47.80 -29.04
CA PHE A 13 -57.43 47.90 -28.62
C PHE A 13 -57.27 47.76 -27.10
N LEU A 14 -58.15 48.43 -26.32
CA LEU A 14 -58.17 48.35 -24.86
C LEU A 14 -58.54 46.96 -24.32
N LEU A 15 -59.49 46.27 -24.96
CA LEU A 15 -59.86 44.88 -24.61
C LEU A 15 -58.74 43.89 -24.96
N LEU A 16 -58.05 44.07 -26.09
CA LEU A 16 -56.91 43.26 -26.48
C LEU A 16 -55.72 43.44 -25.52
N THR A 17 -55.43 44.67 -25.08
CA THR A 17 -54.38 44.92 -24.08
C THR A 17 -54.73 44.30 -22.72
N ALA A 18 -55.97 44.45 -22.25
CA ALA A 18 -56.40 43.90 -20.97
C ALA A 18 -56.40 42.36 -20.93
N CYS A 19 -56.72 41.69 -22.05
CA CYS A 19 -56.60 40.25 -22.17
C CYS A 19 -55.13 39.78 -22.18
N ASN A 20 -54.24 40.51 -22.87
CA ASN A 20 -52.81 40.21 -22.88
C ASN A 20 -52.18 40.37 -21.48
N ASP A 21 -52.55 41.41 -20.74
CA ASP A 21 -52.00 41.68 -19.41
C ASP A 21 -52.33 40.55 -18.41
N LYS A 22 -53.56 40.03 -18.45
CA LYS A 22 -53.98 38.91 -17.60
C LYS A 22 -53.28 37.60 -17.95
N GLU A 23 -53.02 37.37 -19.24
CA GLU A 23 -52.27 36.19 -19.69
C GLU A 23 -50.79 36.28 -19.29
N ILE A 24 -50.18 37.47 -19.39
CA ILE A 24 -48.82 37.74 -18.90
C ILE A 24 -48.72 37.47 -17.38
N GLU A 25 -49.65 37.96 -16.56
CA GLU A 25 -49.65 37.70 -15.12
C GLU A 25 -49.74 36.20 -14.79
N THR A 26 -50.60 35.48 -15.51
CA THR A 26 -50.79 34.04 -15.30
C THR A 26 -49.51 33.26 -15.64
N GLU A 27 -48.86 33.59 -16.75
CA GLU A 27 -47.61 32.93 -17.15
C GLU A 27 -46.42 33.34 -16.26
N LYS A 28 -46.41 34.56 -15.71
CA LYS A 28 -45.42 34.96 -14.67
C LYS A 28 -45.57 34.13 -13.40
N ALA A 29 -46.79 33.90 -12.93
CA ALA A 29 -47.04 33.05 -11.76
C ALA A 29 -46.61 31.59 -12.00
N LYS A 30 -46.83 31.06 -13.21
CA LYS A 30 -46.31 29.73 -13.60
C LYS A 30 -44.79 29.70 -13.64
N LEU A 31 -44.15 30.74 -14.18
CA LEU A 31 -42.69 30.86 -14.19
C LEU A 31 -42.11 30.93 -12.77
N GLU A 32 -42.71 31.69 -11.85
CA GLU A 32 -42.31 31.72 -10.44
C GLU A 32 -42.48 30.36 -9.75
N LEU A 33 -43.59 29.67 -10.01
CA LEU A 33 -43.81 28.32 -9.50
C LEU A 33 -42.76 27.35 -10.06
N ALA A 34 -42.45 27.43 -11.35
CA ALA A 34 -41.44 26.61 -12.01
C ALA A 34 -40.03 26.90 -11.47
N ARG A 35 -39.69 28.18 -11.19
CA ARG A 35 -38.45 28.57 -10.50
C ARG A 35 -38.36 27.98 -9.10
N THR A 36 -39.46 28.05 -8.34
CA THR A 36 -39.53 27.48 -6.98
C THR A 36 -39.36 25.96 -7.00
N LYS A 37 -39.92 25.30 -8.02
CA LYS A 37 -39.79 23.85 -8.23
C LYS A 37 -38.50 23.44 -8.95
N GLN A 38 -37.76 24.39 -9.51
CA GLN A 38 -36.61 24.19 -10.40
C GLN A 38 -36.90 23.32 -11.62
N ASP A 39 -38.11 23.41 -12.13
CA ASP A 39 -38.55 22.66 -13.31
C ASP A 39 -38.11 23.43 -14.57
N LEU A 40 -36.92 23.10 -15.07
CA LEU A 40 -36.34 23.77 -16.25
C LEU A 40 -37.25 23.69 -17.47
N ASP A 41 -38.00 22.59 -17.64
CA ASP A 41 -38.88 22.39 -18.78
C ASP A 41 -40.11 23.32 -18.67
N GLN A 42 -40.71 23.45 -17.49
CA GLN A 42 -41.79 24.41 -17.23
C GLN A 42 -41.31 25.86 -17.26
N MET A 43 -40.08 26.13 -16.81
CA MET A 43 -39.45 27.45 -16.95
C MET A 43 -39.31 27.82 -18.43
N PHE A 44 -38.84 26.89 -19.28
CA PHE A 44 -38.71 27.12 -20.71
C PHE A 44 -40.06 27.39 -21.38
N LEU A 45 -41.07 26.55 -21.10
CA LEU A 45 -42.41 26.72 -21.67
C LEU A 45 -43.03 28.07 -21.28
N SER A 46 -42.94 28.44 -19.99
CA SER A 46 -43.48 29.70 -19.47
C SER A 46 -42.72 30.92 -20.01
N SER A 47 -41.38 30.90 -20.03
CA SER A 47 -40.55 31.99 -20.56
C SER A 47 -40.69 32.16 -22.07
N ARG A 48 -40.85 31.06 -22.82
CA ARG A 48 -41.11 31.13 -24.27
C ARG A 48 -42.45 31.81 -24.53
N LYS A 49 -43.51 31.41 -23.83
CA LYS A 49 -44.84 32.00 -23.97
C LYS A 49 -44.86 33.49 -23.56
N LEU A 50 -44.17 33.85 -22.47
CA LEU A 50 -43.98 35.26 -22.08
C LEU A 50 -43.21 36.08 -23.12
N THR A 51 -42.22 35.48 -23.80
CA THR A 51 -41.49 36.12 -24.90
C THR A 51 -42.40 36.36 -26.11
N GLU A 52 -43.25 35.39 -26.45
CA GLU A 52 -44.28 35.51 -27.50
C GLU A 52 -45.30 36.63 -27.17
N LEU A 53 -45.61 36.84 -25.88
CA LEU A 53 -46.46 37.92 -25.37
C LEU A 53 -45.75 39.28 -25.24
N GLY A 54 -44.45 39.36 -25.55
CA GLY A 54 -43.68 40.61 -25.58
C GLY A 54 -43.02 41.01 -24.25
N ASP A 55 -42.95 40.12 -23.27
CA ASP A 55 -42.25 40.38 -21.99
C ASP A 55 -40.73 40.45 -22.22
N LYS A 56 -40.13 41.59 -21.86
CA LYS A 56 -38.71 41.88 -22.11
C LYS A 56 -37.78 41.06 -21.20
N GLU A 57 -38.22 40.75 -20.00
CA GLU A 57 -37.42 40.03 -18.99
C GLU A 57 -37.32 38.55 -19.39
N ALA A 58 -38.45 37.95 -19.78
CA ALA A 58 -38.50 36.60 -20.33
C ALA A 58 -37.63 36.45 -21.59
N LYS A 59 -37.61 37.48 -22.46
CA LYS A 59 -36.77 37.49 -23.66
C LYS A 59 -35.26 37.43 -23.34
N THR A 60 -34.84 38.04 -22.22
CA THR A 60 -33.45 37.96 -21.76
C THR A 60 -33.12 36.67 -21.02
N GLU A 61 -34.10 36.04 -20.38
CA GLU A 61 -33.90 34.83 -19.57
C GLU A 61 -33.98 33.54 -20.40
N LEU A 62 -34.79 33.51 -21.46
CA LEU A 62 -35.01 32.32 -22.29
C LEU A 62 -33.71 31.67 -22.84
N PRO A 63 -32.68 32.41 -23.29
CA PRO A 63 -31.40 31.83 -23.68
C PRO A 63 -30.71 31.09 -22.54
N ARG A 64 -30.70 31.67 -21.33
CA ARG A 64 -30.09 31.05 -20.14
C ARG A 64 -30.78 29.75 -19.75
N ILE A 65 -32.12 29.71 -19.83
CA ILE A 65 -32.91 28.49 -19.55
C ILE A 65 -32.63 27.43 -20.63
N THR A 66 -32.55 27.84 -21.89
CA THR A 66 -32.22 26.95 -23.01
C THR A 66 -30.83 26.32 -22.82
N ASP A 67 -29.84 27.13 -22.46
CA ASP A 67 -28.49 26.64 -22.15
C ASP A 67 -28.48 25.70 -20.95
N ALA A 68 -29.30 25.96 -19.93
CA ALA A 68 -29.42 25.08 -18.77
C ALA A 68 -30.02 23.71 -19.14
N ILE A 69 -31.07 23.67 -19.97
CA ILE A 69 -31.64 22.41 -20.48
C ILE A 69 -30.60 21.65 -21.29
N ARG A 70 -29.92 22.32 -22.23
CA ARG A 70 -28.88 21.69 -23.05
C ARG A 70 -27.74 21.13 -22.21
N THR A 71 -27.35 21.85 -21.16
CA THR A 71 -26.31 21.40 -20.23
C THR A 71 -26.77 20.22 -19.39
N ARG A 72 -28.04 20.20 -18.95
CA ARG A 72 -28.66 19.06 -18.26
C ARG A 72 -28.68 17.82 -19.16
N GLU A 73 -29.08 17.96 -20.42
CA GLU A 73 -29.07 16.84 -21.38
C GLU A 73 -27.66 16.30 -21.61
N ALA A 74 -26.67 17.19 -21.82
CA ALA A 74 -25.26 16.79 -21.96
C ALA A 74 -24.74 16.05 -20.71
N MET A 75 -25.14 16.49 -19.51
CA MET A 75 -24.81 15.80 -18.26
C MET A 75 -25.42 14.39 -18.20
N LEU A 76 -26.70 14.23 -18.58
CA LEU A 76 -27.38 12.94 -18.58
C LEU A 76 -26.78 11.97 -19.63
N THR A 77 -26.43 12.47 -20.81
CA THR A 77 -25.69 11.69 -21.82
C THR A 77 -24.34 11.24 -21.27
N ALA A 78 -23.58 12.15 -20.64
CA ALA A 78 -22.29 11.81 -20.04
C ALA A 78 -22.39 10.76 -18.92
N ILE A 79 -23.47 10.80 -18.12
CA ILE A 79 -23.76 9.76 -17.12
C ILE A 79 -23.99 8.41 -17.81
N ALA A 80 -24.80 8.39 -18.88
CA ALA A 80 -25.09 7.17 -19.63
C ALA A 80 -23.84 6.59 -20.33
N ASP A 81 -22.93 7.47 -20.75
CA ASP A 81 -21.66 7.09 -21.40
C ASP A 81 -20.54 6.77 -20.40
N HIS A 82 -20.80 6.88 -19.09
CA HIS A 82 -19.81 6.70 -18.02
C HIS A 82 -18.59 7.66 -18.15
N ASP A 83 -18.78 8.85 -18.74
CA ASP A 83 -17.77 9.91 -18.85
C ASP A 83 -17.90 10.89 -17.66
N HIS A 84 -17.35 10.50 -16.51
CA HIS A 84 -17.43 11.33 -15.30
C HIS A 84 -16.73 12.68 -15.41
N GLU A 85 -15.76 12.85 -16.32
CA GLU A 85 -15.16 14.18 -16.54
C GLU A 85 -16.12 15.11 -17.25
N ALA A 86 -16.84 14.61 -18.28
CA ALA A 86 -17.93 15.34 -18.90
C ALA A 86 -19.06 15.65 -17.91
N VAL A 87 -19.41 14.70 -17.04
CA VAL A 87 -20.42 14.91 -15.99
C VAL A 87 -20.01 16.06 -15.07
N LEU A 88 -18.78 16.08 -14.58
CA LEU A 88 -18.29 17.15 -13.70
C LEU A 88 -18.33 18.53 -14.38
N VAL A 89 -17.88 18.60 -15.64
CA VAL A 89 -17.90 19.85 -16.42
C VAL A 89 -19.33 20.33 -16.67
N ALA A 90 -20.24 19.43 -17.03
CA ALA A 90 -21.64 19.77 -17.29
C ALA A 90 -22.37 20.14 -15.99
N ALA A 91 -22.12 19.42 -14.90
CA ALA A 91 -22.71 19.72 -13.59
C ALA A 91 -22.25 21.08 -13.04
N ASP A 92 -20.95 21.41 -13.12
CA ASP A 92 -20.45 22.72 -12.67
C ASP A 92 -21.06 23.87 -13.49
N LYS A 93 -21.17 23.70 -14.82
CA LYS A 93 -21.86 24.65 -15.70
C LYS A 93 -23.35 24.77 -15.38
N LEU A 94 -24.03 23.65 -15.11
CA LEU A 94 -25.44 23.65 -14.76
C LEU A 94 -25.69 24.33 -13.41
N LEU A 95 -24.80 24.17 -12.43
CA LEU A 95 -24.87 24.89 -11.15
C LEU A 95 -24.58 26.38 -11.30
N ALA A 96 -23.73 26.80 -12.25
CA ALA A 96 -23.57 28.23 -12.56
C ALA A 96 -24.87 28.83 -13.13
N LEU A 97 -25.61 28.06 -13.94
CA LEU A 97 -26.87 28.49 -14.54
C LEU A 97 -28.06 28.37 -13.58
N SER A 98 -28.10 27.31 -12.77
CA SER A 98 -29.15 26.96 -11.80
C SER A 98 -28.52 26.43 -10.49
N PRO A 99 -28.13 27.32 -9.56
CA PRO A 99 -27.30 26.98 -8.39
C PRO A 99 -27.89 25.98 -7.41
N GLN A 100 -29.21 25.80 -7.42
CA GLN A 100 -29.89 24.91 -6.48
C GLN A 100 -30.29 23.58 -7.12
N ASN A 101 -29.87 23.31 -8.36
CA ASN A 101 -30.22 22.10 -9.11
C ASN A 101 -29.71 20.84 -8.39
N LYS A 102 -30.66 20.02 -7.93
CA LYS A 102 -30.36 18.81 -7.14
C LYS A 102 -29.65 17.74 -7.95
N ASP A 103 -30.02 17.56 -9.21
CA ASP A 103 -29.43 16.54 -10.08
C ASP A 103 -27.98 16.88 -10.41
N ALA A 104 -27.68 18.15 -10.71
CA ALA A 104 -26.33 18.64 -10.91
C ALA A 104 -25.48 18.48 -9.64
N THR A 105 -26.03 18.82 -8.47
CA THR A 105 -25.34 18.64 -7.19
C THR A 105 -25.03 17.16 -6.92
N ARG A 106 -26.00 16.28 -7.19
CA ARG A 106 -25.86 14.84 -7.02
C ARG A 106 -24.81 14.27 -7.99
N ALA A 107 -24.91 14.60 -9.27
CA ALA A 107 -23.98 14.14 -10.30
C ALA A 107 -22.55 14.60 -10.01
N LEU A 108 -22.40 15.84 -9.51
CA LEU A 108 -21.11 16.38 -9.09
C LEU A 108 -20.55 15.64 -7.88
N ARG A 109 -21.38 15.30 -6.89
CA ARG A 109 -20.96 14.49 -5.73
C ARG A 109 -20.53 13.09 -6.15
N GLU A 110 -21.38 12.35 -6.87
CA GLU A 110 -21.12 10.96 -7.26
C GLU A 110 -19.88 10.84 -8.13
N SER A 111 -19.77 11.65 -9.18
CA SER A 111 -18.60 11.66 -10.08
C SER A 111 -17.35 12.20 -9.37
N GLY A 112 -17.50 13.23 -8.54
CA GLY A 112 -16.39 13.79 -7.76
C GLY A 112 -15.85 12.79 -6.73
N GLN A 113 -16.71 11.99 -6.12
CA GLN A 113 -16.32 10.97 -5.14
C GLN A 113 -15.49 9.87 -5.79
N ILE A 114 -15.82 9.47 -7.02
CA ILE A 114 -14.99 8.54 -7.81
C ILE A 114 -13.58 9.10 -7.96
N PHE A 115 -13.42 10.33 -8.47
CA PHE A 115 -12.08 10.91 -8.65
C PHE A 115 -11.35 11.15 -7.33
N TRP A 116 -12.06 11.50 -6.26
CA TRP A 116 -11.46 11.64 -4.93
C TRP A 116 -10.89 10.31 -4.43
N LEU A 117 -11.63 9.21 -4.56
CA LEU A 117 -11.17 7.86 -4.20
C LEU A 117 -9.96 7.44 -5.03
N LEU A 118 -10.00 7.66 -6.36
CA LEU A 118 -8.89 7.31 -7.24
C LEU A 118 -7.63 8.16 -6.98
N SER A 119 -7.79 9.47 -6.70
CA SER A 119 -6.68 10.36 -6.30
C SER A 119 -6.07 9.95 -4.97
N ARG A 120 -6.90 9.51 -4.01
CA ARG A 120 -6.42 8.97 -2.74
C ARG A 120 -5.66 7.66 -2.93
N ALA A 121 -6.14 6.77 -3.81
CA ALA A 121 -5.43 5.54 -4.15
C ALA A 121 -4.03 5.82 -4.71
N GLN A 122 -3.89 6.80 -5.61
CA GLN A 122 -2.58 7.22 -6.12
C GLN A 122 -1.69 7.82 -5.04
N SER A 123 -2.24 8.63 -4.14
CA SER A 123 -1.48 9.29 -3.07
C SER A 123 -0.89 8.28 -2.08
N GLU A 124 -1.64 7.23 -1.73
CA GLU A 124 -1.13 6.11 -0.90
C GLU A 124 0.10 5.46 -1.55
N LEU A 125 0.09 5.31 -2.87
CA LEU A 125 1.18 4.68 -3.62
C LEU A 125 2.36 5.60 -3.85
N ALA A 126 2.13 6.89 -4.10
CA ALA A 126 3.18 7.88 -4.22
C ALA A 126 4.05 7.92 -2.95
N ALA A 127 3.42 7.83 -1.77
CA ALA A 127 4.10 7.81 -0.47
C ALA A 127 5.06 6.61 -0.28
N VAL A 128 4.91 5.55 -1.07
CA VAL A 128 5.74 4.34 -1.01
C VAL A 128 6.46 4.03 -2.33
N SER A 129 6.50 5.01 -3.24
CA SER A 129 7.08 4.85 -4.58
C SER A 129 8.58 5.13 -4.66
N GLU A 130 9.13 5.83 -3.66
CA GLU A 130 10.57 6.08 -3.56
C GLU A 130 11.32 4.79 -3.21
N GLN A 131 12.53 4.61 -3.72
CA GLN A 131 13.34 3.45 -3.33
C GLN A 131 13.69 3.52 -1.83
N TYR A 132 13.83 2.34 -1.21
CA TYR A 132 14.35 2.22 0.15
C TYR A 132 15.63 3.06 0.30
N ALA A 133 15.56 4.08 1.14
CA ALA A 133 16.73 4.83 1.55
C ALA A 133 17.44 4.05 2.66
N VAL A 134 18.69 3.68 2.43
CA VAL A 134 19.56 3.15 3.49
C VAL A 134 19.60 4.21 4.59
N PRO A 135 19.20 3.91 5.84
CA PRO A 135 19.24 4.87 6.93
C PRO A 135 20.62 5.53 6.99
N PRO A 136 20.77 6.83 7.25
CA PRO A 136 22.09 7.44 7.33
C PRO A 136 22.96 6.70 8.34
N GLU A 137 24.26 6.60 8.06
CA GLU A 137 25.20 6.07 9.04
C GLU A 137 25.25 7.05 10.21
N VAL A 138 24.76 6.61 11.38
CA VAL A 138 24.88 7.42 12.60
C VAL A 138 26.35 7.42 12.97
N ASN A 139 26.96 8.61 13.04
CA ASN A 139 28.33 8.77 13.54
C ASN A 139 28.40 8.21 14.96
N ARG A 140 28.89 6.97 15.07
CA ARG A 140 29.14 6.29 16.33
C ARG A 140 30.57 6.61 16.74
N GLU A 141 30.73 7.03 18.00
CA GLU A 141 31.90 7.68 18.62
C GLU A 141 33.26 7.22 18.07
N SER A 142 34.17 8.17 17.78
CA SER A 142 35.55 7.80 17.43
C SER A 142 36.27 7.31 18.69
N LEU A 143 36.61 6.02 18.71
CA LEU A 143 37.28 5.35 19.84
C LEU A 143 38.79 5.65 19.89
N THR A 144 39.23 6.75 19.27
CA THR A 144 40.63 7.10 19.09
C THR A 144 41.26 7.53 20.41
N GLY A 145 42.03 6.64 21.05
CA GLY A 145 42.81 6.93 22.25
C GLY A 145 43.43 5.69 22.90
N SER A 146 44.39 5.90 23.79
CA SER A 146 45.02 4.87 24.63
C SER A 146 44.90 5.23 26.11
N GLY A 147 44.43 4.32 26.95
CA GLY A 147 44.28 4.53 28.40
C GLY A 147 42.93 4.02 28.95
N PRO A 148 42.69 4.15 30.28
CA PRO A 148 41.48 3.64 30.94
C PRO A 148 40.18 4.23 30.40
N ASP A 149 40.20 5.48 29.96
CA ASP A 149 39.02 6.16 29.39
C ASP A 149 38.65 5.60 28.01
N ALA A 150 39.64 5.24 27.20
CA ALA A 150 39.40 4.61 25.89
C ALA A 150 38.84 3.19 26.04
N GLU A 151 39.31 2.44 27.04
CA GLU A 151 38.77 1.11 27.35
C GLU A 151 37.31 1.17 27.81
N ARG A 152 36.97 2.12 28.70
CA ARG A 152 35.57 2.36 29.11
C ARG A 152 34.66 2.74 27.93
N LEU A 153 35.13 3.60 27.04
CA LEU A 153 34.38 3.96 25.83
C LEU A 153 34.10 2.74 24.94
N ARG A 154 35.09 1.85 24.75
CA ARG A 154 34.89 0.60 23.99
C ARG A 154 33.90 -0.34 24.65
N ILE A 155 33.97 -0.50 25.98
CA ILE A 155 33.03 -1.32 26.76
C ILE A 155 31.61 -0.77 26.61
N ASN A 156 31.42 0.54 26.75
CA ASN A 156 30.12 1.19 26.59
C ASN A 156 29.55 1.03 25.18
N ALA A 157 30.40 1.23 24.17
CA ALA A 157 30.04 1.04 22.77
C ALA A 157 29.61 -0.41 22.49
N LEU A 158 30.33 -1.40 23.03
CA LEU A 158 29.97 -2.81 22.90
C LEU A 158 28.68 -3.17 23.62
N LYS A 159 28.49 -2.72 24.87
CA LYS A 159 27.22 -2.96 25.59
C LYS A 159 26.05 -2.33 24.86
N ARG A 160 26.23 -1.14 24.28
CA ARG A 160 25.21 -0.52 23.43
C ARG A 160 24.93 -1.37 22.18
N ALA A 161 25.97 -1.79 21.45
CA ALA A 161 25.81 -2.64 20.28
C ALA A 161 25.13 -3.99 20.62
N LEU A 162 25.47 -4.61 21.76
CA LEU A 162 24.82 -5.82 22.26
C LEU A 162 23.33 -5.58 22.55
N ARG A 163 22.99 -4.49 23.24
CA ARG A 163 21.58 -4.11 23.47
C ARG A 163 20.82 -3.86 22.17
N ASP A 164 21.43 -3.16 21.22
CA ASP A 164 20.85 -2.89 19.91
C ASP A 164 20.65 -4.19 19.10
N LEU A 165 21.48 -5.21 19.32
CA LEU A 165 21.31 -6.57 18.80
C LEU A 165 20.32 -7.43 19.65
N GLY A 166 19.65 -6.83 20.63
CA GLY A 166 18.65 -7.48 21.48
C GLY A 166 19.21 -8.35 22.60
N GLN A 167 20.50 -8.25 22.91
CA GLN A 167 21.13 -8.97 24.01
C GLN A 167 20.89 -8.24 25.34
N LYS A 168 20.76 -9.02 26.42
CA LYS A 168 20.69 -8.47 27.78
C LYS A 168 22.10 -8.16 28.24
N THR A 169 22.37 -6.91 28.61
CA THR A 169 23.67 -6.50 29.16
C THR A 169 23.58 -6.18 30.65
N ALA A 170 24.71 -6.29 31.35
CA ALA A 170 24.77 -5.89 32.76
C ALA A 170 24.62 -4.37 32.89
N PRO A 171 24.00 -3.87 33.99
CA PRO A 171 23.80 -2.44 34.23
C PRO A 171 25.08 -1.68 34.60
N ASN A 172 26.17 -2.38 34.97
CA ASN A 172 27.44 -1.73 35.22
C ASN A 172 28.17 -1.45 33.91
N ASP A 173 28.30 -0.19 33.53
CA ASP A 173 28.82 0.26 32.25
C ASP A 173 30.36 0.20 32.16
N ASP A 174 31.07 0.17 33.30
CA ASP A 174 32.55 0.24 33.31
C ASP A 174 33.27 -1.10 33.11
N VAL A 175 32.57 -2.23 33.17
CA VAL A 175 33.18 -3.59 33.06
C VAL A 175 32.27 -4.53 32.29
N MET A 176 32.84 -5.35 31.41
CA MET A 176 32.10 -6.44 30.77
C MET A 176 31.82 -7.57 31.76
N ALA A 177 30.56 -7.79 32.07
CA ALA A 177 30.16 -8.91 32.90
C ALA A 177 30.32 -10.24 32.14
N ALA A 178 30.37 -11.36 32.86
CA ALA A 178 30.44 -12.70 32.25
C ALA A 178 29.32 -12.93 31.21
N GLN A 179 28.13 -12.39 31.45
CA GLN A 179 27.02 -12.45 30.51
C GLN A 179 27.25 -11.63 29.24
N ASP A 180 27.91 -10.47 29.33
CA ASP A 180 28.20 -9.61 28.18
C ASP A 180 29.27 -10.28 27.30
N LEU A 181 30.30 -10.87 27.92
CA LEU A 181 31.34 -11.65 27.24
C LEU A 181 30.78 -12.92 26.60
N ALA A 182 29.84 -13.59 27.26
CA ALA A 182 29.13 -14.74 26.69
C ALA A 182 28.31 -14.33 25.45
N ALA A 183 27.58 -13.21 25.53
CA ALA A 183 26.83 -12.66 24.39
C ALA A 183 27.76 -12.25 23.23
N MET A 184 28.95 -11.71 23.52
CA MET A 184 29.94 -11.42 22.48
C MET A 184 30.46 -12.69 21.81
N ARG A 185 30.88 -13.70 22.57
CA ARG A 185 31.35 -14.99 22.02
C ARG A 185 30.28 -15.72 21.21
N GLU A 186 29.03 -15.53 21.61
CA GLU A 186 27.88 -16.07 20.89
C GLU A 186 27.67 -15.39 19.53
N LEU A 187 27.72 -14.05 19.50
CA LEU A 187 27.52 -13.28 18.27
C LEU A 187 28.76 -13.26 17.37
N GLU A 188 29.95 -13.44 17.94
CA GLU A 188 31.22 -13.52 17.23
C GLU A 188 32.08 -14.68 17.81
N PRO A 189 31.88 -15.91 17.32
CA PRO A 189 32.59 -17.09 17.82
C PRO A 189 34.11 -17.02 17.68
N SER A 190 34.63 -16.15 16.82
CA SER A 190 36.07 -15.89 16.69
C SER A 190 36.66 -15.06 17.83
N TYR A 191 35.82 -14.41 18.66
CA TYR A 191 36.26 -13.61 19.79
C TYR A 191 36.73 -14.48 20.97
N GLN A 192 38.03 -14.47 21.24
CA GLN A 192 38.66 -15.27 22.30
C GLN A 192 38.44 -14.67 23.71
N GLY A 193 38.18 -13.36 23.81
CA GLY A 193 37.91 -12.68 25.08
C GLY A 193 39.11 -12.02 25.75
N ASP A 194 40.26 -11.99 25.07
CA ASP A 194 41.52 -11.57 25.68
C ASP A 194 41.67 -10.04 25.75
N GLN A 195 41.17 -9.32 24.73
CA GLN A 195 41.20 -7.85 24.67
C GLN A 195 40.01 -7.27 23.90
N ILE A 196 39.50 -6.14 24.37
CA ILE A 196 38.50 -5.32 23.67
C ILE A 196 39.23 -4.27 22.84
N THR A 197 39.31 -4.50 21.53
CA THR A 197 39.97 -3.60 20.57
C THR A 197 38.95 -2.82 19.74
N ASP A 198 39.41 -1.78 19.05
CA ASP A 198 38.56 -1.01 18.12
C ASP A 198 37.99 -1.90 17.00
N ASP A 199 38.74 -2.90 16.54
CA ASP A 199 38.28 -3.85 15.51
C ASP A 199 37.12 -4.74 16.00
N VAL A 200 37.17 -5.15 17.27
CA VAL A 200 36.07 -5.89 17.89
C VAL A 200 34.84 -5.01 17.93
N VAL A 201 34.96 -3.77 18.43
CA VAL A 201 33.85 -2.82 18.49
C VAL A 201 33.28 -2.54 17.08
N ALA A 202 34.14 -2.31 16.09
CA ALA A 202 33.74 -2.11 14.70
C ALA A 202 32.99 -3.31 14.10
N THR A 203 33.41 -4.53 14.45
CA THR A 203 32.74 -5.77 14.02
C THR A 203 31.30 -5.84 14.54
N PHE A 204 31.09 -5.54 15.83
CA PHE A 204 29.76 -5.50 16.42
C PHE A 204 28.90 -4.37 15.83
N TRP A 205 29.48 -3.19 15.60
CA TRP A 205 28.76 -2.09 14.95
C TRP A 205 28.34 -2.41 13.51
N LYS A 206 29.17 -3.14 12.76
CA LYS A 206 28.81 -3.65 11.43
C LYS A 206 27.62 -4.61 11.50
N LYS A 207 27.52 -5.45 12.54
CA LYS A 207 26.36 -6.32 12.77
C LYS A 207 25.10 -5.50 13.11
N VAL A 208 25.19 -4.54 14.02
CA VAL A 208 24.07 -3.62 14.33
C VAL A 208 23.60 -2.91 13.08
N ARG A 209 24.53 -2.39 12.27
CA ARG A 209 24.21 -1.69 11.03
C ARG A 209 23.47 -2.57 10.03
N ARG A 210 23.88 -3.83 9.87
CA ARG A 210 23.14 -4.80 9.04
C ARG A 210 21.73 -5.02 9.55
N GLN A 211 21.55 -5.17 10.87
CA GLN A 211 20.24 -5.35 11.50
C GLN A 211 19.33 -4.13 11.26
N GLU A 212 19.84 -2.92 11.42
CA GLU A 212 19.08 -1.69 11.15
C GLU A 212 18.63 -1.59 9.68
N ILE A 213 19.53 -1.93 8.76
CA ILE A 213 19.21 -1.95 7.33
C ILE A 213 18.09 -2.97 7.06
N GLN A 214 18.20 -4.15 7.65
CA GLN A 214 17.20 -5.21 7.52
C GLN A 214 15.85 -4.82 8.12
N ASP A 215 15.82 -4.26 9.33
CA ASP A 215 14.60 -3.83 10.00
C ASP A 215 13.92 -2.68 9.25
N ALA A 216 14.70 -1.74 8.74
CA ALA A 216 14.17 -0.66 7.91
C ALA A 216 13.62 -1.20 6.57
N ARG A 217 14.23 -2.22 5.98
CA ARG A 217 13.71 -2.88 4.78
C ARG A 217 12.40 -3.62 5.06
N ILE A 218 12.32 -4.38 6.15
CA ILE A 218 11.08 -5.06 6.57
C ILE A 218 9.95 -4.06 6.78
N ALA A 219 10.22 -2.95 7.48
CA ALA A 219 9.24 -1.90 7.71
C ALA A 219 8.81 -1.22 6.40
N TRP A 220 9.74 -1.05 5.46
CA TRP A 220 9.45 -0.51 4.14
C TRP A 220 8.54 -1.43 3.33
N ASP A 221 8.84 -2.74 3.29
CA ASP A 221 8.02 -3.73 2.59
C ASP A 221 6.61 -3.82 3.20
N GLU A 222 6.47 -3.77 4.52
CA GLU A 222 5.17 -3.72 5.19
C GLU A 222 4.35 -2.48 4.78
N ARG A 223 4.98 -1.30 4.74
CA ARG A 223 4.31 -0.07 4.28
C ARG A 223 3.80 -0.19 2.84
N ARG A 224 4.59 -0.80 1.96
CA ARG A 224 4.20 -1.03 0.56
C ARG A 224 3.01 -1.96 0.42
N PHE A 225 3.03 -3.09 1.14
CA PHE A 225 1.89 -4.00 1.18
C PHE A 225 0.61 -3.31 1.65
N VAL A 226 0.70 -2.50 2.70
CA VAL A 226 -0.43 -1.74 3.23
C VAL A 226 -0.92 -0.70 2.22
N ALA A 227 -0.03 0.07 1.59
CA ALA A 227 -0.39 1.08 0.61
C ALA A 227 -1.12 0.50 -0.61
N ILE A 228 -0.61 -0.60 -1.19
CA ILE A 228 -1.27 -1.29 -2.31
C ILE A 228 -2.66 -1.79 -1.89
N ARG A 229 -2.78 -2.39 -0.70
CA ARG A 229 -4.08 -2.85 -0.18
C ARG A 229 -5.07 -1.70 -0.01
N ASN A 230 -4.63 -0.59 0.59
CA ASN A 230 -5.47 0.60 0.79
C ASN A 230 -5.89 1.18 -0.56
N ALA A 231 -4.96 1.28 -1.52
CA ALA A 231 -5.26 1.76 -2.87
C ALA A 231 -6.31 0.88 -3.57
N ARG A 232 -6.20 -0.46 -3.49
CA ARG A 232 -7.21 -1.39 -4.00
C ARG A 232 -8.57 -1.18 -3.36
N GLU A 233 -8.63 -0.96 -2.05
CA GLU A 233 -9.89 -0.69 -1.35
C GLU A 233 -10.54 0.60 -1.87
N MET A 234 -9.77 1.66 -2.08
CA MET A 234 -10.27 2.92 -2.63
C MET A 234 -10.76 2.76 -4.08
N VAL A 235 -10.02 2.03 -4.92
CA VAL A 235 -10.45 1.74 -6.30
C VAL A 235 -11.70 0.86 -6.33
N SER A 236 -11.79 -0.14 -5.46
CA SER A 236 -12.99 -0.98 -5.33
C SER A 236 -14.22 -0.17 -4.91
N LYS A 237 -14.07 0.77 -3.97
CA LYS A 237 -15.13 1.74 -3.64
C LYS A 237 -15.52 2.59 -4.84
N ALA A 238 -14.55 3.07 -5.63
CA ALA A 238 -14.84 3.85 -6.83
C ALA A 238 -15.60 3.00 -7.87
N ARG A 239 -15.23 1.73 -8.06
CA ARG A 239 -15.94 0.77 -8.92
C ARG A 239 -17.35 0.46 -8.43
N SER A 240 -17.60 0.51 -7.13
CA SER A 240 -18.95 0.31 -6.59
C SER A 240 -19.90 1.48 -6.92
N LEU A 241 -19.35 2.68 -7.14
CA LEU A 241 -20.11 3.85 -7.58
C LEU A 241 -20.41 3.78 -9.09
N ASP A 242 -19.43 3.36 -9.89
CA ASP A 242 -19.62 3.07 -11.32
C ASP A 242 -18.72 1.91 -11.79
N PRO A 243 -19.29 0.71 -12.03
CA PRO A 243 -18.53 -0.45 -12.49
C PRO A 243 -18.02 -0.35 -13.93
N GLN A 244 -18.59 0.52 -14.76
CA GLN A 244 -18.27 0.66 -16.18
C GLN A 244 -17.29 1.80 -16.45
N PHE A 245 -16.99 2.63 -15.44
CA PHE A 245 -16.01 3.69 -15.59
C PHE A 245 -14.63 3.14 -15.96
N LYS A 246 -14.17 3.44 -17.18
CA LYS A 246 -12.88 2.96 -17.70
C LYS A 246 -11.71 3.35 -16.80
N GLY A 247 -11.76 4.53 -16.19
CA GLY A 247 -10.69 5.04 -15.36
C GLY A 247 -10.43 4.21 -14.10
N SER A 248 -11.47 3.69 -13.46
CA SER A 248 -11.34 2.82 -12.28
C SER A 248 -10.92 1.40 -12.65
N LEU A 249 -11.43 0.87 -13.77
CA LEU A 249 -11.05 -0.44 -14.31
C LEU A 249 -9.54 -0.52 -14.65
N GLN A 250 -9.04 0.49 -15.35
CA GLN A 250 -7.62 0.54 -15.73
C GLN A 250 -6.71 0.65 -14.50
N LEU A 251 -7.09 1.47 -13.52
CA LEU A 251 -6.31 1.61 -12.28
C LEU A 251 -6.32 0.32 -11.45
N GLU A 252 -7.45 -0.38 -11.40
CA GLU A 252 -7.54 -1.69 -10.74
C GLU A 252 -6.62 -2.72 -11.41
N GLU A 253 -6.62 -2.80 -12.74
CA GLU A 253 -5.75 -3.72 -13.48
C GLU A 253 -4.27 -3.44 -13.19
N LEU A 254 -3.86 -2.18 -13.15
CA LEU A 254 -2.50 -1.78 -12.81
C LEU A 254 -2.15 -2.13 -11.35
N LEU A 255 -3.09 -1.96 -10.41
CA LEU A 255 -2.92 -2.36 -9.02
C LEU A 255 -2.80 -3.88 -8.85
N GLU A 256 -3.55 -4.66 -9.62
CA GLU A 256 -3.45 -6.12 -9.61
C GLU A 256 -2.11 -6.60 -10.13
N LYS A 257 -1.60 -6.00 -11.21
CA LYS A 257 -0.24 -6.27 -11.73
C LYS A 257 0.83 -5.92 -10.69
N ALA A 258 0.80 -4.70 -10.16
CA ALA A 258 1.75 -4.25 -9.14
C ALA A 258 1.73 -5.13 -7.89
N GLN A 259 0.55 -5.62 -7.48
CA GLN A 259 0.46 -6.53 -6.36
C GLN A 259 0.98 -7.92 -6.68
N ALA A 260 0.65 -8.48 -7.85
CA ALA A 260 1.13 -9.79 -8.27
C ALA A 260 2.67 -9.82 -8.31
N GLU A 261 3.29 -8.77 -8.85
CA GLU A 261 4.75 -8.61 -8.86
C GLU A 261 5.33 -8.52 -7.44
N MET A 262 4.71 -7.75 -6.54
CA MET A 262 5.15 -7.69 -5.14
C MET A 262 5.08 -9.05 -4.43
N ILE A 263 4.09 -9.89 -4.76
CA ILE A 263 4.00 -11.27 -4.28
C ILE A 263 5.16 -12.11 -4.82
N VAL A 264 5.54 -11.93 -6.09
CA VAL A 264 6.68 -12.64 -6.70
C VAL A 264 7.98 -12.27 -5.99
N ASP A 265 8.24 -10.98 -5.77
CA ASP A 265 9.43 -10.51 -5.05
C ASP A 265 9.50 -11.07 -3.63
N ALA A 266 8.39 -11.02 -2.90
CA ALA A 266 8.27 -11.60 -1.58
C ALA A 266 8.51 -13.12 -1.59
N ALA A 267 8.03 -13.83 -2.60
CA ALA A 267 8.23 -15.27 -2.78
C ALA A 267 9.69 -15.62 -3.08
N VAL A 268 10.36 -14.86 -3.94
CA VAL A 268 11.82 -15.01 -4.22
C VAL A 268 12.63 -14.73 -2.96
N GLU A 269 12.27 -13.70 -2.21
CA GLU A 269 12.94 -13.36 -0.95
C GLU A 269 12.79 -14.48 0.09
N ILE A 270 11.58 -15.02 0.24
CA ILE A 270 11.32 -16.18 1.09
C ILE A 270 12.15 -17.38 0.66
N TYR A 271 12.24 -17.63 -0.64
CA TYR A 271 13.04 -18.72 -1.16
C TYR A 271 14.51 -18.58 -0.79
N LEU A 272 15.10 -17.41 -1.06
CA LEU A 272 16.49 -17.15 -0.74
C LEU A 272 16.75 -17.26 0.76
N ALA A 273 15.97 -16.57 1.59
CA ALA A 273 16.14 -16.59 3.04
C ALA A 273 15.91 -17.98 3.64
N GLY A 274 14.90 -18.71 3.18
CA GLY A 274 14.59 -20.08 3.61
C GLY A 274 15.69 -21.06 3.23
N SER A 275 16.17 -21.01 1.98
CA SER A 275 17.26 -21.87 1.52
C SER A 275 18.57 -21.57 2.24
N TYR A 276 18.93 -20.29 2.45
CA TYR A 276 20.13 -19.95 3.22
C TYR A 276 20.03 -20.46 4.67
N ALA A 277 18.89 -20.24 5.33
CA ALA A 277 18.70 -20.68 6.70
C ALA A 277 18.81 -22.21 6.83
N PHE A 278 18.17 -22.94 5.92
CA PHE A 278 18.22 -24.39 5.90
C PHE A 278 19.63 -24.92 5.62
N LEU A 279 20.34 -24.39 4.62
CA LEU A 279 21.69 -24.84 4.26
C LEU A 279 22.71 -24.57 5.38
N ALA A 280 22.63 -23.42 6.04
CA ALA A 280 23.48 -23.11 7.19
C ALA A 280 23.18 -24.06 8.37
N ALA A 281 21.90 -24.38 8.64
CA ALA A 281 21.52 -25.37 9.63
C ALA A 281 22.04 -26.78 9.28
N ALA A 282 21.99 -27.16 8.01
CA ALA A 282 22.48 -28.45 7.53
C ALA A 282 24.00 -28.59 7.70
N GLN A 283 24.77 -27.55 7.39
CA GLN A 283 26.22 -27.53 7.62
C GLN A 283 26.59 -27.64 9.11
N ALA A 284 25.86 -26.92 9.97
CA ALA A 284 26.03 -27.05 11.41
C ALA A 284 25.68 -28.47 11.91
N ASN A 285 24.59 -29.05 11.40
CA ASN A 285 24.17 -30.40 11.73
C ASN A 285 25.23 -31.45 11.37
N GLU A 286 25.88 -31.33 10.21
CA GLU A 286 27.00 -32.22 9.87
C GLU A 286 28.11 -32.17 10.91
N THR A 287 28.46 -30.95 11.36
CA THR A 287 29.47 -30.76 12.41
C THR A 287 29.05 -31.41 13.73
N ILE A 288 27.79 -31.22 14.13
CA ILE A 288 27.20 -31.81 15.34
C ILE A 288 27.21 -33.34 15.25
N LEU A 289 26.67 -33.91 14.16
CA LEU A 289 26.63 -35.35 13.96
C LEU A 289 28.01 -35.98 13.91
N ASN A 290 29.01 -35.32 13.31
CA ASN A 290 30.38 -35.80 13.31
C ASN A 290 30.96 -35.88 14.72
N GLY A 291 30.76 -34.85 15.55
CA GLY A 291 31.16 -34.87 16.96
C GLY A 291 30.48 -35.99 17.75
N LEU A 292 29.15 -36.11 17.64
CA LEU A 292 28.39 -37.15 18.35
C LEU A 292 28.80 -38.57 17.91
N ASN A 293 29.07 -38.79 16.61
CA ASN A 293 29.55 -40.07 16.10
C ASN A 293 30.95 -40.42 16.61
N GLN A 294 31.84 -39.45 16.72
CA GLN A 294 33.17 -39.68 17.30
C GLN A 294 33.07 -40.09 18.77
N ALA A 295 32.23 -39.42 19.56
CA ALA A 295 31.97 -39.79 20.96
C ALA A 295 31.44 -41.22 21.08
N ALA A 296 30.45 -41.59 20.25
CA ALA A 296 29.90 -42.95 20.22
C ALA A 296 30.94 -44.03 19.88
N ARG A 297 31.95 -43.71 19.06
CA ARG A 297 33.02 -44.64 18.66
C ARG A 297 34.12 -44.78 19.72
N MET A 298 34.46 -43.72 20.45
CA MET A 298 35.59 -43.71 21.38
C MET A 298 35.33 -44.46 22.71
N ARG A 299 34.11 -44.96 22.96
CA ARG A 299 33.69 -45.75 24.15
C ARG A 299 34.04 -45.14 25.54
N SER A 300 34.55 -43.92 25.60
CA SER A 300 35.10 -43.27 26.79
C SER A 300 34.47 -41.91 27.12
N GLY A 301 33.53 -41.43 26.30
CA GLY A 301 32.74 -40.22 26.56
C GLY A 301 31.26 -40.48 26.29
N SER A 302 30.40 -39.92 27.12
CA SER A 302 28.95 -40.02 26.91
C SER A 302 28.52 -39.12 25.75
N ILE A 303 27.54 -39.57 24.96
CA ILE A 303 26.88 -38.75 23.93
C ILE A 303 26.36 -37.43 24.54
N GLN A 304 25.95 -37.48 25.81
CA GLN A 304 25.50 -36.32 26.56
C GLN A 304 26.61 -35.30 26.81
N GLU A 305 27.82 -35.72 27.17
CA GLU A 305 28.98 -34.82 27.34
C GLU A 305 29.35 -34.15 26.02
N MET A 306 29.38 -34.91 24.91
CA MET A 306 29.65 -34.34 23.60
C MET A 306 28.54 -33.38 23.15
N TRP A 307 27.27 -33.69 23.45
CA TRP A 307 26.19 -32.74 23.22
C TRP A 307 26.33 -31.48 24.06
N ASN A 308 26.69 -31.58 25.34
CA ASN A 308 26.92 -30.40 26.18
C ASN A 308 28.03 -29.49 25.62
N LEU A 309 29.02 -30.07 24.93
CA LEU A 309 30.06 -29.31 24.21
C LEU A 309 29.57 -28.67 22.92
N MET A 310 28.65 -29.32 22.19
CA MET A 310 28.14 -28.87 20.89
C MET A 310 26.89 -27.98 20.99
N SER A 311 26.12 -28.08 22.08
CA SER A 311 24.90 -27.33 22.34
C SER A 311 25.09 -25.81 22.26
N PRO A 312 26.21 -25.22 22.73
CA PRO A 312 26.50 -23.81 22.52
C PRO A 312 26.59 -23.41 21.04
N LEU A 313 27.21 -24.25 20.19
CA LEU A 313 27.29 -24.03 18.74
C LEU A 313 25.91 -24.07 18.09
N ALA A 314 25.11 -25.09 18.41
CA ALA A 314 23.74 -25.21 17.92
C ALA A 314 22.87 -24.01 18.34
N SER A 315 23.01 -23.57 19.59
CA SER A 315 22.30 -22.41 20.14
C SER A 315 22.75 -21.09 19.51
N ALA A 316 24.04 -20.93 19.21
CA ALA A 316 24.56 -19.76 18.49
C ALA A 316 24.07 -19.75 17.04
N MET A 317 24.04 -20.90 16.36
CA MET A 317 23.53 -21.02 15.00
C MET A 317 22.03 -20.74 14.94
N LYS A 318 21.22 -21.31 15.86
CA LYS A 318 19.78 -21.06 15.94
C LYS A 318 19.47 -19.57 16.13
N ARG A 319 20.26 -18.88 16.96
CA ARG A 319 20.12 -17.43 17.16
C ARG A 319 20.55 -16.64 15.93
N THR A 320 21.69 -16.95 15.32
CA THR A 320 22.15 -16.32 14.07
C THR A 320 21.09 -16.47 12.97
N LEU A 321 20.57 -17.68 12.78
CA LEU A 321 19.48 -17.94 11.83
C LEU A 321 18.22 -17.14 12.15
N LYS A 322 17.87 -17.03 13.43
CA LYS A 322 16.72 -16.24 13.89
C LYS A 322 16.87 -14.76 13.56
N TYR A 323 18.05 -14.19 13.80
CA TYR A 323 18.36 -12.79 13.52
C TYR A 323 18.44 -12.51 12.01
N ASP A 324 19.22 -13.30 11.28
CA ASP A 324 19.56 -13.00 9.89
C ASP A 324 18.45 -13.38 8.90
N TYR A 325 17.66 -14.43 9.18
CA TYR A 325 16.76 -15.02 8.18
C TYR A 325 15.33 -15.26 8.66
N LEU A 326 15.10 -15.84 9.84
CA LEU A 326 13.75 -16.23 10.25
C LEU A 326 12.82 -15.04 10.52
N LYS A 327 13.32 -13.95 11.11
CA LYS A 327 12.53 -12.72 11.31
C LYS A 327 12.01 -12.16 9.99
N ARG A 328 12.83 -12.23 8.94
CA ARG A 328 12.48 -11.78 7.58
C ARG A 328 11.46 -12.70 6.95
N LEU A 329 11.64 -14.02 7.07
CA LEU A 329 10.65 -15.01 6.63
C LEU A 329 9.29 -14.79 7.30
N GLU A 330 9.27 -14.56 8.62
CA GLU A 330 8.05 -14.34 9.39
C GLU A 330 7.32 -13.06 8.93
N ALA A 331 8.05 -11.94 8.82
CA ALA A 331 7.47 -10.68 8.37
C ALA A 331 6.90 -10.76 6.94
N THR A 332 7.68 -11.32 6.00
CA THR A 332 7.26 -11.47 4.61
C THR A 332 6.10 -12.47 4.49
N SER A 333 6.14 -13.58 5.23
CA SER A 333 5.04 -14.56 5.28
C SER A 333 3.75 -13.96 5.84
N LYS A 334 3.84 -13.11 6.88
CA LYS A 334 2.67 -12.40 7.44
C LYS A 334 2.04 -11.47 6.41
N ASN A 335 2.86 -10.75 5.64
CA ASN A 335 2.36 -9.88 4.57
C ASN A 335 1.65 -10.70 3.48
N LEU A 336 2.24 -11.83 3.06
CA LEU A 336 1.64 -12.74 2.10
C LEU A 336 0.31 -13.35 2.61
N ALA A 337 0.19 -13.65 3.90
CA ALA A 337 -1.03 -14.22 4.49
C ALA A 337 -2.24 -13.28 4.41
N SER A 338 -1.99 -11.97 4.26
CA SER A 338 -3.06 -10.98 4.07
C SER A 338 -3.62 -10.93 2.64
N TYR A 339 -2.95 -11.60 1.68
CA TYR A 339 -3.36 -11.64 0.29
C TYR A 339 -4.48 -12.68 0.08
N LYS A 340 -5.65 -12.24 -0.39
CA LYS A 340 -6.86 -13.07 -0.46
C LYS A 340 -7.42 -13.31 -1.87
N GLY A 341 -6.74 -12.90 -2.92
CA GLY A 341 -7.26 -13.11 -4.28
C GLY A 341 -6.41 -12.48 -5.37
N GLY A 342 -6.51 -13.04 -6.58
CA GLY A 342 -5.78 -12.62 -7.77
C GLY A 342 -4.82 -13.70 -8.30
N PRO A 343 -4.13 -13.44 -9.42
CA PRO A 343 -3.35 -14.45 -10.15
C PRO A 343 -2.17 -15.02 -9.36
N ALA A 344 -1.61 -14.25 -8.41
CA ALA A 344 -0.46 -14.68 -7.61
C ALA A 344 -0.81 -15.45 -6.31
N LEU A 345 -2.08 -15.83 -6.07
CA LEU A 345 -2.51 -16.42 -4.79
C LEU A 345 -1.84 -17.76 -4.53
N ALA A 346 -1.80 -18.63 -5.54
CA ALA A 346 -1.14 -19.92 -5.43
C ALA A 346 0.35 -19.78 -5.09
N LEU A 347 1.04 -18.78 -5.65
CA LEU A 347 2.43 -18.50 -5.33
C LEU A 347 2.60 -17.98 -3.89
N ALA A 348 1.72 -17.08 -3.43
CA ALA A 348 1.74 -16.58 -2.06
C ALA A 348 1.55 -17.71 -1.04
N GLU A 349 0.60 -18.61 -1.28
CA GLU A 349 0.36 -19.79 -0.43
C GLU A 349 1.54 -20.75 -0.44
N GLU A 350 2.14 -20.98 -1.61
CA GLU A 350 3.29 -21.86 -1.74
C GLU A 350 4.52 -21.27 -1.03
N ALA A 351 4.70 -19.95 -1.08
CA ALA A 351 5.79 -19.26 -0.40
C ALA A 351 5.64 -19.35 1.11
N GLN A 352 4.42 -19.18 1.64
CA GLN A 352 4.15 -19.39 3.07
C GLN A 352 4.48 -20.82 3.51
N LYS A 353 4.07 -21.83 2.72
CA LYS A 353 4.40 -23.24 3.02
C LYS A 353 5.91 -23.46 3.03
N PHE A 354 6.63 -22.90 2.06
CA PHE A 354 8.09 -23.00 1.98
C PHE A 354 8.77 -22.31 3.17
N ALA A 355 8.30 -21.13 3.58
CA ALA A 355 8.84 -20.41 4.74
C ALA A 355 8.68 -21.22 6.04
N VAL A 356 7.47 -21.73 6.31
CA VAL A 356 7.17 -22.54 7.50
C VAL A 356 7.99 -23.83 7.51
N MET A 357 8.07 -24.53 6.37
CA MET A 357 8.86 -25.76 6.23
C MET A 357 10.35 -25.49 6.46
N SER A 358 10.91 -24.47 5.83
CA SER A 358 12.34 -24.13 5.94
C SER A 358 12.71 -23.78 7.39
N ALA A 359 11.89 -22.95 8.06
CA ALA A 359 12.11 -22.59 9.46
C ALA A 359 12.07 -23.82 10.37
N ARG A 360 11.02 -24.64 10.25
CA ARG A 360 10.85 -25.86 11.05
C ARG A 360 11.99 -26.86 10.83
N ASN A 361 12.40 -27.06 9.59
CA ASN A 361 13.44 -28.05 9.27
C ASN A 361 14.83 -27.55 9.66
N ALA A 362 15.10 -26.24 9.55
CA ALA A 362 16.32 -25.65 10.11
C ALA A 362 16.40 -25.84 11.63
N GLU A 363 15.30 -25.67 12.36
CA GLU A 363 15.26 -25.93 13.81
C GLU A 363 15.51 -27.41 14.13
N ARG A 364 14.87 -28.34 13.42
CA ARG A 364 15.07 -29.80 13.61
C ARG A 364 16.51 -30.24 13.37
N LEU A 365 17.21 -29.61 12.43
CA LEU A 365 18.61 -29.91 12.14
C LEU A 365 19.56 -29.45 13.27
N LEU A 366 19.14 -28.48 14.08
CA LEU A 366 19.97 -27.92 15.15
C LEU A 366 19.61 -28.48 16.52
N GLU A 367 18.52 -29.23 16.65
CA GLU A 367 17.99 -29.70 17.92
C GLU A 367 17.90 -31.23 17.94
N PRO A 368 18.82 -31.92 18.65
CA PRO A 368 18.78 -33.36 18.81
C PRO A 368 17.50 -33.80 19.49
N THR A 369 16.85 -34.81 18.92
CA THR A 369 15.66 -35.44 19.50
C THR A 369 15.87 -36.94 19.60
N GLY A 370 15.46 -37.53 20.72
CA GLY A 370 15.56 -38.97 20.97
C GLY A 370 17.01 -39.48 21.05
N SER A 371 17.23 -40.71 20.59
CA SER A 371 18.56 -41.31 20.48
C SER A 371 19.37 -40.72 19.31
N LEU A 372 20.68 -40.97 19.26
CA LEU A 372 21.51 -40.57 18.12
C LEU A 372 20.98 -41.13 16.77
N VAL A 373 20.37 -42.31 16.80
CA VAL A 373 19.74 -42.93 15.63
C VAL A 373 18.50 -42.14 15.21
N ASP A 374 17.66 -41.75 16.17
CA ASP A 374 16.46 -40.94 15.91
C ASP A 374 16.83 -39.57 15.36
N PHE A 375 17.84 -38.91 15.94
CA PHE A 375 18.31 -37.61 15.47
C PHE A 375 18.88 -37.67 14.04
N ARG A 376 19.68 -38.71 13.72
CA ARG A 376 20.19 -38.93 12.37
C ARG A 376 19.04 -39.15 11.38
N LYS A 377 18.04 -39.93 11.76
CA LYS A 377 16.85 -40.17 10.93
C LYS A 377 16.07 -38.88 10.68
N ALA A 378 15.76 -38.12 11.74
CA ALA A 378 15.07 -36.83 11.64
C ALA A 378 15.83 -35.81 10.78
N SER A 379 17.17 -35.82 10.82
CA SER A 379 18.02 -35.00 9.97
C SER A 379 17.88 -35.35 8.49
N LEU A 380 17.94 -36.65 8.16
CA LEU A 380 17.76 -37.15 6.79
C LEU A 380 16.36 -36.83 6.26
N ASP A 381 15.33 -37.09 7.05
CA ASP A 381 13.94 -36.78 6.71
C ASP A 381 13.76 -35.28 6.42
N SER A 382 14.41 -34.42 7.22
CA SER A 382 14.37 -32.95 7.02
C SER A 382 15.08 -32.51 5.73
N MET A 383 16.19 -33.16 5.36
CA MET A 383 16.91 -32.90 4.10
C MET A 383 16.12 -33.34 2.88
N ASP A 384 15.47 -34.50 2.94
CA ASP A 384 14.69 -35.00 1.80
C ASP A 384 13.38 -34.23 1.63
N GLU A 385 12.72 -33.84 2.73
CA GLU A 385 11.57 -32.93 2.68
C GLU A 385 11.97 -31.57 2.07
N PHE A 386 13.10 -31.00 2.49
CA PHE A 386 13.57 -29.73 1.92
C PHE A 386 13.85 -29.83 0.42
N LYS A 387 14.53 -30.88 -0.06
CA LYS A 387 14.79 -31.06 -1.51
C LYS A 387 13.50 -31.14 -2.32
N LEU A 388 12.51 -31.87 -1.82
CA LEU A 388 11.21 -32.00 -2.49
C LEU A 388 10.54 -30.63 -2.63
N PHE A 389 10.51 -29.85 -1.55
CA PHE A 389 9.95 -28.51 -1.56
C PHE A 389 10.78 -27.51 -2.38
N ASP A 390 12.11 -27.58 -2.36
CA ASP A 390 13.00 -26.72 -3.16
C ASP A 390 12.72 -26.89 -4.66
N VAL A 391 12.59 -28.14 -5.14
CA VAL A 391 12.25 -28.42 -6.54
C VAL A 391 10.85 -27.88 -6.88
N ARG A 392 9.86 -28.16 -6.04
CA ARG A 392 8.48 -27.70 -6.24
C ARG A 392 8.38 -26.18 -6.24
N PHE A 393 9.05 -25.52 -5.30
CA PHE A 393 9.02 -24.07 -5.16
C PHE A 393 9.72 -23.37 -6.33
N LYS A 394 10.89 -23.86 -6.75
CA LYS A 394 11.58 -23.37 -7.96
C LYS A 394 10.71 -23.48 -9.21
N ALA A 395 9.94 -24.56 -9.33
CA ALA A 395 9.03 -24.73 -10.45
C ALA A 395 7.84 -23.76 -10.42
N ALA A 396 7.46 -23.26 -9.24
CA ALA A 396 6.40 -22.28 -9.06
C ALA A 396 6.87 -20.83 -9.25
N LEU A 397 8.17 -20.54 -9.11
CA LEU A 397 8.73 -19.20 -9.32
C LEU A 397 8.69 -18.80 -10.81
N PRO A 398 8.30 -17.55 -11.12
CA PRO A 398 8.41 -17.01 -12.48
C PRO A 398 9.87 -16.98 -12.97
N ARG A 399 10.08 -17.08 -14.28
CA ARG A 399 11.41 -16.95 -14.88
C ARG A 399 11.88 -15.48 -14.83
N LYS A 400 13.19 -15.28 -14.72
CA LYS A 400 13.92 -14.15 -14.11
C LYS A 400 13.84 -12.75 -14.78
N THR A 401 12.80 -12.36 -15.51
CA THR A 401 12.77 -11.10 -16.29
C THR A 401 11.94 -9.93 -15.75
N ASP A 402 11.34 -10.04 -14.56
CA ASP A 402 10.24 -9.11 -14.17
C ASP A 402 10.63 -8.05 -13.11
N ALA A 403 11.90 -7.98 -12.68
CA ALA A 403 12.34 -7.05 -11.63
C ALA A 403 12.42 -5.56 -12.08
N ASP A 404 12.67 -5.31 -13.37
CA ASP A 404 12.60 -3.96 -13.94
C ASP A 404 11.13 -3.52 -14.20
N GLU A 405 10.24 -4.50 -14.42
CA GLU A 405 8.80 -4.27 -14.60
C GLU A 405 8.13 -3.81 -13.31
N PHE A 406 8.64 -4.24 -12.14
CA PHE A 406 8.16 -3.81 -10.83
C PHE A 406 8.20 -2.31 -10.58
N THR A 407 9.33 -1.70 -10.95
CA THR A 407 9.45 -0.24 -10.87
C THR A 407 8.55 0.41 -11.91
N ALA A 408 8.31 -0.24 -13.05
CA ALA A 408 7.46 0.27 -14.12
C ALA A 408 5.97 0.22 -13.77
N ALA A 409 5.44 -0.86 -13.16
CA ALA A 409 4.03 -0.97 -12.78
C ALA A 409 3.69 -0.03 -11.62
N ALA A 410 4.52 0.01 -10.58
CA ALA A 410 4.32 0.97 -9.48
C ALA A 410 4.42 2.43 -9.98
N LYS A 411 5.39 2.75 -10.85
CA LYS A 411 5.46 4.06 -11.50
C LYS A 411 4.28 4.31 -12.42
N ALA A 412 3.77 3.30 -13.13
CA ALA A 412 2.62 3.45 -14.01
C ALA A 412 1.35 3.79 -13.22
N VAL A 413 1.17 3.22 -12.02
CA VAL A 413 0.06 3.57 -11.14
C VAL A 413 0.19 5.00 -10.61
N VAL A 414 1.39 5.40 -10.15
CA VAL A 414 1.65 6.75 -9.64
C VAL A 414 1.50 7.81 -10.74
N ASN A 415 1.96 7.50 -11.95
CA ASN A 415 1.89 8.39 -13.12
C ASN A 415 0.60 8.22 -13.93
N TYR A 416 -0.36 7.44 -13.42
CA TYR A 416 -1.61 7.20 -14.14
C TYR A 416 -2.37 8.52 -14.30
N GLY A 417 -2.68 8.88 -15.54
CA GLY A 417 -3.39 10.12 -15.86
C GLY A 417 -4.85 10.03 -15.46
N LEU A 418 -5.18 10.32 -14.20
CA LEU A 418 -6.56 10.31 -13.70
C LEU A 418 -7.48 11.25 -14.47
N TYR A 419 -6.93 12.33 -15.02
CA TYR A 419 -7.68 13.39 -15.68
C TYR A 419 -7.21 13.52 -17.12
N SER A 420 -8.14 13.35 -18.05
CA SER A 420 -7.94 13.66 -19.47
C SER A 420 -8.26 15.12 -19.78
N ARG A 421 -9.13 15.77 -18.97
CA ARG A 421 -9.48 17.18 -19.10
C ARG A 421 -8.78 18.00 -18.01
N GLY A 422 -8.08 19.05 -18.42
CA GLY A 422 -7.36 19.95 -17.50
C GLY A 422 -8.27 20.71 -16.53
N GLU A 423 -9.56 20.79 -16.81
CA GLU A 423 -10.57 21.47 -15.98
C GLU A 423 -11.00 20.65 -14.75
N THR A 424 -10.96 19.31 -14.85
CA THR A 424 -11.48 18.37 -13.85
C THR A 424 -10.88 18.56 -12.46
N PRO A 425 -9.54 18.70 -12.29
CA PRO A 425 -8.94 18.92 -10.97
C PRO A 425 -9.43 20.21 -10.31
N ALA A 426 -9.65 21.27 -11.08
CA ALA A 426 -10.10 22.55 -10.55
C ALA A 426 -11.55 22.48 -10.06
N ILE A 427 -12.42 21.78 -10.81
CA ILE A 427 -13.82 21.55 -10.42
C ILE A 427 -13.90 20.74 -9.12
N ILE A 428 -13.09 19.68 -8.98
CA ILE A 428 -13.05 18.87 -7.76
C ILE A 428 -12.59 19.71 -6.57
N ARG A 429 -11.50 20.48 -6.69
CA ARG A 429 -11.02 21.36 -5.60
C ARG A 429 -12.05 22.41 -5.20
N LYS A 430 -12.70 23.05 -6.19
CA LYS A 430 -13.75 24.05 -5.95
C LYS A 430 -14.92 23.46 -5.15
N ASN A 431 -15.23 22.18 -5.35
CA ASN A 431 -16.41 21.53 -4.79
C ASN A 431 -16.09 20.46 -3.73
N GLU A 432 -14.90 20.49 -3.13
CA GLU A 432 -14.41 19.45 -2.20
C GLU A 432 -15.41 19.16 -1.06
N LYS A 433 -15.99 20.20 -0.46
CA LYS A 433 -17.00 20.06 0.62
C LYS A 433 -18.26 19.31 0.19
N VAL A 434 -18.65 19.40 -1.08
CA VAL A 434 -19.84 18.71 -1.61
C VAL A 434 -19.54 17.25 -1.93
N ILE A 435 -18.27 16.97 -2.27
CA ILE A 435 -17.74 15.66 -2.68
C ILE A 435 -17.36 14.80 -1.47
N SER A 436 -16.87 15.40 -0.38
CA SER A 436 -16.38 14.68 0.81
C SER A 436 -17.46 14.33 1.84
N LEU A 437 -18.72 14.70 1.58
CA LEU A 437 -19.92 14.40 2.39
C LEU A 437 -20.69 13.24 1.76
#